data_AF-A0A968C1K4-F1
#
_entry.id   AF-A0A968C1K4-F1
#
_cell.length_a   1.000
_cell.length_b   1.000
_cell.length_c   1.000
_cell.angle_alpha   90.00
_cell.angle_beta   90.00
_cell.angle_gamma   90.00
#
_symmetry.space_group_name_H-M   'P 1'
#
loop_
_entity.id
_entity.type
_entity.pdbx_description
1 polymer ?
#
loop_
_entity_poly.entity_id
_entity_poly.type
_entity_poly.pdbx_seq_one_letter_code
_entity_poly.pdbx_strand_id
1 'polypeptide(L)'
;MGCVVVVAALLVGWQYEQAIRFFGKLGTRFAKPLARVPVIGRRLVRRLPGQLDRLSSETFVENRVALQAFLLTLVMYGLLSARLFFIAQALRLDIPWYLLAMGIAVTQLALVFSVTPGSLGFLEGGWAAVLGLAGLTLDQFTTFVIGRRAFVLVFTLIGTLLAFVWIRESPAHLFRAVMDASRKRSEGRSQLEKGSLTEDEPGNAEPGS
;
A
#
# COMPACT_ATOMS: atom_id res chain seq x y z
N MET A 1 22.18 -16.18 4.64
CA MET A 1 21.12 -15.25 4.17
C MET A 1 21.03 -13.97 5.00
N GLY A 2 21.09 -14.01 6.35
CA GLY A 2 20.99 -12.81 7.20
C GLY A 2 22.06 -11.73 6.97
N CYS A 3 23.33 -12.11 6.78
CA CYS A 3 24.39 -11.14 6.49
C CYS A 3 24.19 -10.39 5.17
N VAL A 4 23.58 -11.03 4.16
CA VAL A 4 23.33 -10.38 2.86
C VAL A 4 22.23 -9.33 2.99
N VAL A 5 21.21 -9.59 3.82
CA VAL A 5 20.13 -8.64 4.09
C VAL A 5 20.63 -7.44 4.90
N VAL A 6 21.49 -7.68 5.90
CA VAL A 6 22.10 -6.59 6.70
C VAL A 6 23.06 -5.76 5.85
N VAL A 7 23.90 -6.40 5.04
CA VAL A 7 24.81 -5.71 4.11
C VAL A 7 24.03 -4.96 3.03
N ALA A 8 22.93 -5.52 2.51
CA ALA A 8 22.05 -4.83 1.57
C ALA A 8 21.33 -3.65 2.23
N ALA A 9 20.86 -3.78 3.47
CA ALA A 9 20.22 -2.69 4.21
C ALA A 9 21.21 -1.55 4.54
N LEU A 10 22.44 -1.90 4.95
CA LEU A 10 23.52 -0.93 5.20
C LEU A 10 24.01 -0.28 3.91
N LEU A 11 24.16 -1.05 2.82
CA LEU A 11 24.52 -0.52 1.51
C LEU A 11 23.42 0.37 0.94
N VAL A 12 22.15 0.04 1.13
CA VAL A 12 21.02 0.87 0.66
C VAL A 12 20.90 2.14 1.50
N GLY A 13 21.07 2.06 2.82
CA GLY A 13 21.11 3.25 3.69
C GLY A 13 22.27 4.19 3.33
N TRP A 14 23.45 3.62 3.05
CA TRP A 14 24.64 4.39 2.64
C TRP A 14 24.52 4.93 1.20
N GLN A 15 24.06 4.09 0.26
CA GLN A 15 23.84 4.46 -1.14
C GLN A 15 22.68 5.43 -1.31
N TYR A 16 21.67 5.46 -0.45
CA TYR A 16 20.58 6.44 -0.55
C TYR A 16 21.11 7.87 -0.35
N GLU A 17 21.95 8.07 0.66
CA GLU A 17 22.58 9.36 0.96
C GLU A 17 23.55 9.81 -0.16
N GLN A 18 24.19 8.84 -0.82
CA GLN A 18 25.11 9.07 -1.92
C GLN A 18 24.39 9.23 -3.27
N ALA A 19 23.31 8.48 -3.50
CA ALA A 19 22.46 8.53 -4.68
C ALA A 19 21.65 9.82 -4.71
N ILE A 20 21.12 10.31 -3.60
CA ILE A 20 20.47 11.64 -3.56
C ILE A 20 21.47 12.74 -3.93
N ARG A 21 22.69 12.68 -3.37
CA ARG A 21 23.76 13.61 -3.75
C ARG A 21 24.19 13.46 -5.22
N PHE A 22 24.19 12.24 -5.75
CA PHE A 22 24.55 11.95 -7.14
C PHE A 22 23.45 12.37 -8.11
N PHE A 23 22.17 12.09 -7.82
CA PHE A 23 21.00 12.51 -8.60
C PHE A 23 20.80 14.03 -8.54
N GLY A 24 21.10 14.70 -7.43
CA GLY A 24 21.16 16.17 -7.37
C GLY A 24 22.25 16.74 -8.29
N LYS A 25 23.44 16.11 -8.33
CA LYS A 25 24.54 16.49 -9.24
C LYS A 25 24.29 16.09 -10.70
N LEU A 26 23.59 14.98 -10.95
CA LEU A 26 23.22 14.52 -12.28
C LEU A 26 22.09 15.37 -12.85
N GLY A 27 21.08 15.72 -12.04
CA GLY A 27 19.99 16.61 -12.44
C GLY A 27 20.49 17.99 -12.86
N THR A 28 21.47 18.54 -12.13
CA THR A 28 22.10 19.81 -12.51
C THR A 28 23.01 19.69 -13.75
N ARG A 29 23.64 18.53 -13.98
CA ARG A 29 24.42 18.26 -15.21
C ARG A 29 23.57 17.98 -16.44
N PHE A 30 22.44 17.27 -16.31
CA PHE A 30 21.49 16.99 -17.38
C PHE A 30 20.61 18.20 -17.72
N ALA A 31 20.41 19.13 -16.78
CA ALA A 31 19.74 20.40 -17.05
C ALA A 31 20.49 21.29 -18.07
N LYS A 32 21.84 21.23 -18.10
CA LYS A 32 22.67 22.02 -19.03
C LYS A 32 22.53 21.65 -20.51
N PRO A 33 22.56 20.36 -20.93
CA PRO A 33 22.35 19.99 -22.32
C PRO A 33 20.87 20.04 -22.74
N LEU A 34 19.92 19.79 -21.82
CA LEU A 34 18.48 19.90 -22.14
C LEU A 34 18.02 21.34 -22.42
N ALA A 35 18.77 22.34 -21.93
CA ALA A 35 18.54 23.76 -22.24
C ALA A 35 18.81 24.14 -23.71
N ARG A 36 19.45 23.26 -24.50
CA ARG A 36 19.73 23.50 -25.93
C ARG A 36 18.70 22.91 -26.88
N VAL A 37 17.67 22.21 -26.40
CA VAL A 37 16.62 21.65 -27.27
C VAL A 37 15.48 22.66 -27.44
N PRO A 38 15.31 23.28 -28.62
CA PRO A 38 14.47 24.48 -28.79
C PRO A 38 12.96 24.21 -28.75
N VAL A 39 12.49 22.95 -28.70
CA VAL A 39 11.08 22.64 -28.97
C VAL A 39 10.21 22.47 -27.70
N ILE A 40 10.78 22.14 -26.53
CA ILE A 40 9.99 21.87 -25.30
C ILE A 40 10.41 22.76 -24.10
N GLY A 41 11.43 23.61 -24.28
CA GLY A 41 12.21 24.18 -23.18
C GLY A 41 11.57 25.29 -22.33
N ARG A 42 10.73 26.20 -22.84
CA ARG A 42 10.45 27.44 -22.07
C ARG A 42 9.46 27.30 -20.89
N ARG A 43 8.51 26.37 -20.95
CA ARG A 43 7.51 26.17 -19.87
C ARG A 43 7.98 25.15 -18.82
N LEU A 44 8.73 24.14 -19.23
CA LEU A 44 9.25 23.11 -18.33
C LEU A 44 10.47 23.59 -17.53
N VAL A 45 11.36 24.39 -18.15
CA VAL A 45 12.58 24.91 -17.52
C VAL A 45 12.32 25.94 -16.43
N ARG A 46 11.16 26.62 -16.41
CA ARG A 46 10.79 27.52 -15.30
C ARG A 46 10.16 26.80 -14.10
N ARG A 47 9.50 25.65 -14.30
CA ARG A 47 8.83 24.92 -13.21
C ARG A 47 9.69 23.82 -12.59
N LEU A 48 10.59 23.21 -13.36
CA LEU A 48 11.47 22.14 -12.87
C LEU A 48 12.46 22.57 -11.79
N PRO A 49 13.21 23.69 -11.89
CA PRO A 49 14.21 24.02 -10.87
C PRO A 49 13.55 24.36 -9.53
N GLY A 50 12.42 25.08 -9.54
CA GLY A 50 11.67 25.38 -8.31
C GLY A 50 11.01 24.15 -7.69
N GLN A 51 10.54 23.18 -8.49
CA GLN A 51 10.03 21.91 -7.96
C GLN A 51 11.14 20.99 -7.47
N LEU A 52 12.30 20.94 -8.12
CA LEU A 52 13.45 20.16 -7.65
C LEU A 52 14.05 20.74 -6.37
N ASP A 53 14.15 22.07 -6.23
CA ASP A 53 14.61 22.68 -4.98
C ASP A 53 13.61 22.43 -3.86
N ARG A 54 12.32 22.52 -4.14
CA ARG A 54 11.25 22.24 -3.17
C ARG A 54 11.20 20.76 -2.79
N LEU A 55 11.37 19.83 -3.73
CA LEU A 55 11.55 18.41 -3.41
C LEU A 55 12.86 18.16 -2.67
N SER A 56 13.96 18.85 -2.96
CA SER A 56 15.22 18.64 -2.23
C SER A 56 15.20 19.19 -0.80
N SER A 57 14.42 20.24 -0.57
CA SER A 57 14.26 20.88 0.74
C SER A 57 13.13 20.27 1.58
N GLU A 58 12.05 19.77 0.97
CA GLU A 58 10.93 19.12 1.66
C GLU A 58 11.07 17.58 1.74
N THR A 59 11.83 16.93 0.85
CA THR A 59 12.03 15.44 0.86
C THR A 59 13.22 15.04 1.73
N PHE A 60 13.32 15.61 2.93
CA PHE A 60 14.07 14.95 3.99
C PHE A 60 13.16 13.92 4.65
N VAL A 61 12.87 12.83 3.94
CA VAL A 61 12.36 11.63 4.59
C VAL A 61 13.48 11.18 5.53
N GLU A 62 13.22 11.20 6.84
CA GLU A 62 14.18 10.74 7.82
C GLU A 62 14.74 9.37 7.41
N ASN A 63 16.06 9.18 7.48
CA ASN A 63 16.74 7.97 7.02
C ASN A 63 16.12 6.70 7.66
N ARG A 64 15.56 6.84 8.87
CA ARG A 64 14.82 5.79 9.57
C ARG A 64 13.52 5.39 8.87
N VAL A 65 12.76 6.35 8.36
CA VAL A 65 11.52 6.11 7.61
C VAL A 65 11.83 5.49 6.24
N ALA A 66 12.88 5.97 5.56
CA ALA A 66 13.35 5.38 4.31
C ALA A 66 13.80 3.91 4.50
N LEU A 67 14.57 3.64 5.57
CA LEU A 67 14.99 2.28 5.92
C LEU A 67 13.79 1.39 6.29
N GLN A 68 12.84 1.91 7.06
CA GLN A 68 11.61 1.18 7.40
C GLN A 68 10.78 0.85 6.16
N ALA A 69 10.58 1.80 5.26
CA ALA A 69 9.87 1.59 4.00
C ALA A 69 10.59 0.55 3.12
N PHE A 70 11.92 0.62 3.05
CA PHE A 70 12.73 -0.37 2.33
C PHE A 70 12.60 -1.77 2.94
N LEU A 71 12.74 -1.89 4.26
CA LEU A 71 12.60 -3.16 4.97
C LEU A 71 11.18 -3.74 4.81
N LEU A 72 10.16 -2.89 4.90
CA LEU A 72 8.77 -3.29 4.68
C LEU A 72 8.58 -3.81 3.25
N THR A 73 9.16 -3.13 2.27
CA THR A 73 9.12 -3.54 0.87
C THR A 73 9.84 -4.87 0.65
N LEU A 74 10.98 -5.08 1.31
CA LEU A 74 11.73 -6.33 1.28
C LEU A 74 10.92 -7.49 1.89
N VAL A 75 10.27 -7.26 3.03
CA VAL A 75 9.38 -8.24 3.68
C VAL A 75 8.19 -8.55 2.77
N MET A 76 7.56 -7.53 2.19
CA MET A 76 6.45 -7.70 1.25
C MET A 76 6.86 -8.55 0.04
N TYR A 77 8.01 -8.27 -0.58
CA TYR A 77 8.51 -9.07 -1.70
C TYR A 77 8.94 -10.48 -1.28
N GLY A 78 9.46 -10.65 -0.07
CA GLY A 78 9.74 -11.96 0.51
C GLY A 78 8.47 -12.79 0.68
N LEU A 79 7.41 -12.21 1.22
CA LEU A 79 6.09 -12.85 1.36
C LEU A 79 5.46 -13.16 0.00
N LEU A 80 5.58 -12.25 -0.97
CA LEU A 80 5.14 -12.50 -2.34
C LEU A 80 5.89 -13.68 -2.98
N SER A 81 7.20 -13.80 -2.75
CA SER A 81 8.01 -14.91 -3.23
C SER A 81 7.61 -16.23 -2.56
N ALA A 82 7.45 -16.23 -1.24
CA ALA A 82 6.97 -17.39 -0.49
C ALA A 82 5.59 -17.85 -1.00
N ARG A 83 4.67 -16.92 -1.24
CA ARG A 83 3.36 -17.22 -1.83
C ARG A 83 3.49 -17.93 -3.19
N LEU A 84 4.34 -17.43 -4.09
CA LEU A 84 4.54 -18.07 -5.39
C LEU A 84 5.18 -19.45 -5.27
N PHE A 85 6.09 -19.61 -4.31
CA PHE A 85 6.69 -20.90 -4.00
C PHE A 85 5.62 -21.91 -3.53
N PHE A 86 4.74 -21.51 -2.61
CA PHE A 86 3.63 -22.38 -2.18
C PHE A 86 2.65 -22.70 -3.31
N ILE A 87 2.37 -21.75 -4.21
CA ILE A 87 1.56 -22.02 -5.41
C ILE A 87 2.25 -23.04 -6.31
N ALA A 88 3.54 -22.88 -6.59
CA ALA A 88 4.30 -23.82 -7.41
C ALA A 88 4.31 -25.22 -6.78
N GLN A 89 4.54 -25.32 -5.47
CA GLN A 89 4.49 -26.58 -4.72
C GLN A 89 3.10 -27.23 -4.75
N ALA A 90 2.03 -26.45 -4.57
CA ALA A 90 0.66 -26.95 -4.63
C ALA A 90 0.31 -27.50 -6.02
N LEU A 91 0.87 -26.89 -7.08
CA LEU A 91 0.73 -27.36 -8.46
C LEU A 91 1.72 -28.48 -8.83
N ARG A 92 2.54 -28.94 -7.88
CA ARG A 92 3.61 -29.94 -8.08
C ARG A 92 4.58 -29.55 -9.20
N LEU A 93 4.89 -28.25 -9.28
CA LEU A 93 5.86 -27.73 -10.23
C LEU A 93 7.23 -27.61 -9.54
N ASP A 94 8.24 -28.30 -10.06
CA ASP A 94 9.62 -28.27 -9.56
C ASP A 94 10.36 -27.00 -10.00
N ILE A 95 9.80 -25.82 -9.69
CA ILE A 95 10.40 -24.53 -10.03
C ILE A 95 11.33 -24.09 -8.90
N PRO A 96 12.63 -23.86 -9.17
CA PRO A 96 13.56 -23.34 -8.18
C PRO A 96 13.11 -21.99 -7.59
N TRP A 97 13.21 -21.85 -6.27
CA TRP A 97 12.73 -20.66 -5.54
C TRP A 97 13.40 -19.35 -6.01
N TYR A 98 14.68 -19.40 -6.41
CA TYR A 98 15.40 -18.23 -6.87
C TYR A 98 14.86 -17.69 -8.20
N LEU A 99 14.33 -18.56 -9.08
CA LEU A 99 13.67 -18.14 -10.31
C LEU A 99 12.34 -17.43 -10.02
N LEU A 100 11.61 -17.86 -9.00
CA LEU A 100 10.38 -17.20 -8.56
C LEU A 100 10.68 -15.81 -7.98
N ALA A 101 11.74 -15.69 -7.17
CA ALA A 101 12.18 -14.40 -6.65
C ALA A 101 12.64 -13.44 -7.76
N MET A 102 13.45 -13.93 -8.70
CA MET A 102 13.88 -13.14 -9.87
C MET A 102 12.69 -12.76 -10.76
N GLY A 103 11.75 -13.70 -10.97
CA GLY A 103 10.52 -13.48 -11.71
C GLY A 103 9.68 -12.35 -11.16
N ILE A 104 9.61 -12.20 -9.84
CA ILE A 104 8.94 -11.06 -9.21
C ILE A 104 9.60 -9.74 -9.63
N ALA A 105 10.93 -9.62 -9.54
CA ALA A 105 11.60 -8.38 -9.90
C ALA A 105 11.37 -7.99 -11.37
N VAL A 106 11.50 -8.95 -12.29
CA VAL A 106 11.28 -8.73 -13.73
C VAL A 106 9.81 -8.37 -14.02
N THR A 107 8.87 -9.06 -13.40
CA THR A 107 7.44 -8.83 -13.63
C THR A 107 6.97 -7.50 -13.03
N GLN A 108 7.53 -7.08 -11.90
CA GLN A 108 7.27 -5.74 -11.35
C GLN A 108 7.82 -4.63 -12.25
N LEU A 109 9.01 -4.84 -12.85
CA LEU A 109 9.52 -3.90 -13.84
C LEU A 109 8.64 -3.86 -15.09
N ALA A 110 8.14 -5.02 -15.55
CA ALA A 110 7.20 -5.10 -16.66
C ALA A 110 5.86 -4.40 -16.36
N LEU A 111 5.40 -4.45 -15.10
CA LEU A 111 4.19 -3.77 -14.65
C LEU A 111 4.27 -2.24 -14.77
N VAL A 112 5.47 -1.65 -14.69
CA VAL A 112 5.67 -0.21 -14.89
C VAL A 112 5.20 0.24 -16.28
N PHE A 113 5.29 -0.65 -17.27
CA PHE A 113 4.86 -0.39 -18.64
C PHE A 113 3.46 -0.93 -18.95
N SER A 114 2.78 -1.50 -17.97
CA SER A 114 1.49 -2.13 -18.18
C SER A 114 0.38 -1.08 -18.31
N VAL A 115 -0.11 -0.91 -19.53
CA VAL A 115 -1.27 -0.05 -19.85
C VAL A 115 -2.59 -0.83 -19.76
N THR A 116 -2.52 -2.17 -19.69
CA THR A 116 -3.70 -3.03 -19.75
C THR A 116 -4.34 -3.25 -18.37
N PRO A 117 -5.68 -3.19 -18.26
CA PRO A 117 -6.37 -3.52 -17.01
C PRO A 117 -6.11 -4.98 -16.63
N GLY A 118 -5.78 -5.21 -15.37
CA GLY A 118 -5.38 -6.53 -14.87
C GLY A 118 -4.03 -7.01 -15.41
N SER A 119 -3.25 -6.15 -16.07
CA SER A 119 -1.90 -6.42 -16.57
C SER A 119 -1.75 -7.68 -17.43
N LEU A 120 -2.85 -8.06 -18.09
CA LEU A 120 -2.91 -9.17 -19.03
C LEU A 120 -1.90 -8.94 -20.16
N GLY A 121 -1.10 -9.96 -20.44
CA GLY A 121 -0.04 -9.94 -21.43
C GLY A 121 1.31 -9.52 -20.87
N PHE A 122 1.38 -8.41 -20.10
CA PHE A 122 2.64 -7.92 -19.54
C PHE A 122 3.17 -8.79 -18.40
N LEU A 123 2.29 -9.19 -17.47
CA LEU A 123 2.68 -10.12 -16.41
C LEU A 123 3.08 -11.49 -16.97
N GLU A 124 2.28 -12.01 -17.91
CA GLU A 124 2.57 -13.26 -18.59
C GLU A 124 3.90 -13.20 -19.33
N GLY A 125 4.14 -12.12 -20.06
CA GLY A 125 5.38 -11.89 -20.80
C GLY A 125 6.60 -11.80 -19.89
N GLY A 126 6.49 -11.12 -18.74
CA GLY A 126 7.58 -11.06 -17.76
C GLY A 126 7.93 -12.44 -17.19
N TRP A 127 6.92 -13.26 -16.89
CA TRP A 127 7.12 -14.65 -16.44
C TRP A 127 7.65 -15.54 -17.57
N ALA A 128 7.16 -15.36 -18.80
CA ALA A 128 7.60 -16.10 -19.97
C ALA A 128 9.08 -15.84 -20.26
N ALA A 129 9.51 -14.58 -20.14
CA ALA A 129 10.92 -14.21 -20.28
C ALA A 129 11.79 -14.93 -19.24
N VAL A 130 11.42 -14.88 -17.96
CA VAL A 130 12.23 -15.47 -16.90
C VAL A 130 12.24 -17.00 -16.95
N LEU A 131 11.07 -17.63 -17.07
CA LEU A 131 10.96 -19.09 -17.05
C LEU A 131 11.43 -19.71 -18.37
N GLY A 132 11.21 -19.03 -19.50
CA GLY A 132 11.71 -19.44 -20.80
C GLY A 132 13.24 -19.38 -20.87
N LEU A 133 13.87 -18.31 -20.37
CA LEU A 133 15.33 -18.21 -20.28
C LEU A 133 15.94 -19.25 -19.34
N ALA A 134 15.19 -19.69 -18.32
CA ALA A 134 15.59 -20.76 -17.43
C ALA A 134 15.34 -22.17 -17.99
N GLY A 135 14.79 -22.29 -19.20
CA GLY A 135 14.59 -23.56 -19.89
C GLY A 135 13.41 -24.40 -19.37
N LEU A 136 12.44 -23.80 -18.69
CA LEU A 136 11.23 -24.52 -18.27
C LEU A 136 10.35 -24.87 -19.46
N THR A 137 9.61 -25.98 -19.35
CA THR A 137 8.69 -26.41 -20.40
C THR A 137 7.49 -25.49 -20.50
N LEU A 138 6.89 -25.41 -21.70
CA LEU A 138 5.69 -24.62 -21.94
C LEU A 138 4.52 -25.05 -21.03
N ASP A 139 4.41 -26.36 -20.76
CA ASP A 139 3.37 -26.93 -19.89
C ASP A 139 3.54 -26.46 -18.44
N GLN A 140 4.76 -26.43 -17.92
CA GLN A 140 5.04 -25.91 -16.58
C GLN A 140 4.74 -24.40 -16.48
N PHE A 141 5.14 -23.63 -17.50
CA PHE A 141 4.88 -22.20 -17.57
C PHE A 141 3.38 -21.89 -17.58
N THR A 142 2.62 -22.54 -18.47
CA THR A 142 1.17 -22.32 -18.62
C THR A 142 0.43 -22.72 -17.34
N THR A 143 0.76 -23.88 -16.77
CA THR A 143 0.19 -24.35 -15.49
C THR A 143 0.46 -23.35 -14.38
N PHE A 144 1.69 -22.84 -14.27
CA PHE A 144 2.06 -21.84 -13.28
C PHE A 144 1.28 -20.52 -13.43
N VAL A 145 1.16 -20.01 -14.65
CA VAL A 145 0.44 -18.76 -14.96
C VAL A 145 -1.04 -18.89 -14.63
N ILE A 146 -1.67 -19.96 -15.09
CA ILE A 146 -3.10 -20.23 -14.86
C ILE A 146 -3.36 -20.41 -13.37
N GLY A 147 -2.55 -21.23 -12.69
CA GLY A 147 -2.69 -21.48 -11.25
C GLY A 147 -2.53 -20.20 -10.42
N ARG A 148 -1.58 -19.34 -10.75
CA ARG A 148 -1.44 -18.00 -10.14
C ARG A 148 -2.70 -17.15 -10.31
N ARG A 149 -3.28 -17.10 -11.52
CA ARG A 149 -4.49 -16.30 -11.78
C ARG A 149 -5.70 -16.86 -11.04
N ALA A 150 -5.87 -18.18 -11.09
CA ALA A 150 -6.92 -18.87 -10.35
C ALA A 150 -6.83 -18.58 -8.85
N PHE A 151 -5.63 -18.64 -8.27
CA PHE A 151 -5.39 -18.29 -6.87
C PHE A 151 -5.84 -16.85 -6.55
N VAL A 152 -5.42 -15.87 -7.35
CA VAL A 152 -5.80 -14.46 -7.13
C VAL A 152 -7.31 -14.27 -7.25
N LEU A 153 -7.95 -14.89 -8.24
CA LEU A 153 -9.41 -14.79 -8.42
C LEU A 153 -10.18 -15.39 -7.25
N VAL A 154 -9.82 -16.61 -6.83
CA VAL A 154 -10.47 -17.28 -5.69
C VAL A 154 -10.26 -16.50 -4.40
N PHE A 155 -9.04 -16.02 -4.13
CA PHE A 155 -8.76 -15.27 -2.92
C PHE A 155 -9.47 -13.91 -2.92
N THR A 156 -9.55 -13.25 -4.07
CA THR A 156 -10.32 -12.00 -4.22
C THR A 156 -11.80 -12.26 -3.98
N LEU A 157 -12.36 -13.35 -4.51
CA LEU A 157 -13.76 -13.73 -4.28
C LEU A 157 -14.04 -13.99 -2.79
N ILE A 158 -13.17 -14.74 -2.10
CA ILE A 158 -13.32 -14.98 -0.67
C ILE A 158 -13.24 -13.66 0.10
N GLY A 159 -12.27 -12.79 -0.24
CA GLY A 159 -12.11 -11.48 0.38
C GLY A 159 -13.32 -10.56 0.17
N THR A 160 -13.90 -10.54 -1.03
CA THR A 160 -15.09 -9.73 -1.32
C THR A 160 -16.32 -10.26 -0.59
N LEU A 161 -16.50 -11.59 -0.51
CA LEU A 161 -17.57 -12.20 0.27
C LEU A 161 -17.42 -11.89 1.77
N LEU A 162 -16.21 -12.00 2.31
CA LEU A 162 -15.94 -11.70 3.72
C LEU A 162 -16.17 -10.21 4.02
N ALA A 163 -15.72 -9.33 3.14
CA ALA A 163 -15.99 -7.91 3.23
C ALA A 163 -17.50 -7.62 3.17
N PHE A 164 -18.25 -8.31 2.32
CA PHE A 164 -19.70 -8.16 2.22
C PHE A 164 -20.43 -8.63 3.49
N VAL A 165 -20.01 -9.76 4.08
CA VAL A 165 -20.55 -10.23 5.37
C VAL A 165 -20.28 -9.19 6.47
N TRP A 166 -19.05 -8.68 6.54
CA TRP A 166 -18.66 -7.68 7.52
C TRP A 166 -19.44 -6.37 7.36
N ILE A 167 -19.60 -5.89 6.12
CA ILE A 167 -20.39 -4.70 5.80
C ILE A 167 -21.87 -4.92 6.09
N ARG A 168 -22.38 -6.15 6.07
CA ARG A 168 -23.78 -6.42 6.43
C ARG A 168 -24.00 -6.44 7.95
N GLU A 169 -23.03 -6.90 8.73
CA GLU A 169 -23.10 -6.93 10.20
C GLU A 169 -22.87 -5.54 10.83
N SER A 170 -21.91 -4.77 10.29
CA SER A 170 -21.55 -3.44 10.80
C SER A 170 -22.69 -2.41 10.91
N PRO A 171 -23.59 -2.21 9.91
CA PRO A 171 -24.67 -1.24 9.99
C PRO A 171 -25.71 -1.64 11.03
N ALA A 172 -25.96 -2.93 11.26
CA ALA A 172 -26.88 -3.38 12.29
C ALA A 172 -26.35 -3.07 13.71
N HIS A 173 -25.03 -3.19 13.92
CA HIS A 173 -24.39 -2.82 15.19
C HIS A 173 -24.35 -1.31 15.41
N LEU A 174 -24.00 -0.53 14.39
CA LEU A 174 -24.03 0.94 14.46
C LEU A 174 -25.44 1.48 14.71
N PHE A 175 -26.45 0.92 14.04
CA PHE A 175 -27.85 1.35 14.22
C PHE A 175 -28.37 1.02 15.63
N ARG A 176 -28.03 -0.15 16.18
CA ARG A 176 -28.34 -0.51 17.58
C ARG A 176 -27.64 0.42 18.57
N ALA A 177 -26.35 0.70 18.38
CA ALA A 177 -25.60 1.59 19.25
C ALA A 177 -26.18 3.02 19.27
N VAL A 178 -26.65 3.52 18.11
CA VAL A 178 -27.32 4.83 18.02
C VAL A 178 -28.69 4.81 18.73
N MET A 179 -29.48 3.75 18.55
CA MET A 179 -30.78 3.61 19.22
C MET A 179 -30.64 3.52 20.74
N ASP A 180 -29.66 2.77 21.24
CA ASP A 180 -29.38 2.66 22.68
C ASP A 180 -28.90 3.99 23.28
N ALA A 181 -28.07 4.73 22.54
CA ALA A 181 -27.64 6.08 22.94
C ALA A 181 -28.80 7.08 22.97
N SER A 182 -29.71 7.01 22.00
CA SER A 182 -30.93 7.84 21.95
C SER A 182 -31.86 7.56 23.14
N ARG A 183 -32.05 6.28 23.49
CA ARG A 183 -32.91 5.86 24.61
C ARG A 183 -32.38 6.36 25.95
N LYS A 184 -31.07 6.21 26.21
CA LYS A 184 -30.41 6.74 27.41
C LYS A 184 -30.54 8.27 27.52
N ARG A 185 -30.47 9.00 26.39
CA ARG A 185 -30.64 10.46 26.37
C ARG A 185 -32.06 10.90 26.71
N SER A 186 -33.07 10.15 26.27
CA SER A 186 -34.48 10.40 26.60
C SER A 186 -34.76 10.17 28.09
N GLU A 187 -34.21 9.10 28.67
CA GLU A 187 -34.38 8.79 30.10
C GLU A 187 -33.71 9.83 31.00
N GLY A 188 -32.50 10.29 30.66
CA GLY A 188 -31.82 11.36 31.40
C GLY A 188 -32.57 12.71 31.36
N ARG A 189 -33.25 13.02 30.26
CA ARG A 189 -34.05 14.26 30.13
C ARG A 189 -35.31 14.22 30.99
N SER A 190 -35.98 13.07 31.08
CA SER A 190 -37.19 12.91 31.89
C SER A 190 -36.90 12.94 33.40
N GLN A 191 -35.71 12.52 33.83
CA GLN A 191 -35.29 12.67 35.23
C GLN A 191 -34.98 14.12 35.61
N LEU A 192 -34.36 14.89 34.72
CA LEU A 192 -34.11 16.33 34.94
C LEU A 192 -35.42 17.12 35.02
N GLU A 193 -36.40 16.79 34.16
CA GLU A 193 -37.71 17.46 34.12
C GLU A 193 -38.60 17.11 35.34
N LYS A 194 -38.46 15.89 35.89
CA LYS A 194 -39.08 15.53 37.17
C LYS A 194 -38.40 16.16 38.38
N GLY A 195 -37.08 16.35 38.34
CA GLY A 195 -36.34 17.04 39.41
C GLY A 195 -36.75 18.51 39.54
N SER A 196 -36.89 19.22 38.41
CA SER A 196 -37.24 20.65 38.41
C SER A 196 -38.69 20.95 38.81
N LEU A 197 -39.60 19.98 38.80
CA LEU A 197 -41.00 20.18 39.21
C LEU A 197 -41.21 20.05 40.73
N THR A 198 -40.15 19.75 41.50
CA THR A 198 -40.24 19.53 42.95
C THR A 198 -39.70 20.69 43.79
N GLU A 199 -39.11 21.72 43.18
CA GLU A 199 -38.44 22.82 43.92
C GLU A 199 -39.21 24.16 43.95
N ASP A 200 -40.38 24.27 43.31
CA ASP A 200 -41.17 25.51 43.30
C ASP A 200 -42.51 25.38 44.07
N GLU A 201 -42.48 24.94 45.33
CA GLU A 201 -43.56 25.25 46.29
C GLU A 201 -43.09 26.34 47.27
N PRO A 202 -43.42 27.63 47.03
CA PRO A 202 -43.14 28.68 47.99
C PRO A 202 -44.10 28.55 49.18
N GLY A 203 -43.56 28.11 50.32
CA GLY A 203 -44.23 28.10 51.62
C GLY A 203 -44.83 29.46 51.95
N ASN A 204 -46.15 29.51 51.95
CA ASN A 204 -46.94 30.60 52.47
C ASN A 204 -47.24 30.34 53.97
N ALA A 205 -47.45 31.41 54.74
CA ALA A 205 -47.82 31.49 56.16
C ALA A 205 -46.62 31.59 57.14
N GLU A 206 -46.50 32.56 58.06
CA GLU A 206 -47.43 33.53 58.65
C GLU A 206 -46.69 34.80 59.12
N PRO A 207 -47.37 35.97 59.23
CA PRO A 207 -46.97 37.06 60.10
C PRO A 207 -47.75 36.99 61.44
N GLY A 208 -47.05 36.85 62.57
CA GLY A 208 -47.70 36.76 63.88
C GLY A 208 -46.82 37.21 65.04
N SER A 209 -47.11 38.45 65.49
CA SER A 209 -46.86 39.07 66.81
C SER A 209 -45.44 39.23 67.34
#